data_AF-A0A831LJL8-F1
#
_entry.id   AF-A0A831LJL8-F1
#
_cell.length_a   1.000
_cell.length_b   1.000
_cell.length_c   1.000
_cell.angle_alpha   90.00
_cell.angle_beta   90.00
_cell.angle_gamma   90.00
#
_symmetry.space_group_name_H-M   'P 1'
#
loop_
_entity.id
_entity.type
_entity.pdbx_description
1 polymer ?
#
loop_
_entity_poly.entity_id
_entity_poly.type
_entity_poly.pdbx_seq_one_letter_code
_entity_poly.pdbx_strand_id
1 'polypeptide(L)'
;SRAVLDFRAPHWLASIAVGVAVFVLWVAPDALIPGYRQHWLFSNSITGKAASSLPEGFHMSAFVLLFRTVRAVLIVPIVEELFWRGWLLRWLIDNDFQKVPLGAWSLSSFVITSLLFASEHGPYWEVGLIAGAIYNLWIIRTKSLGDCILAHAVTNAVLSGYIIVAGKWEYWL
;
A
#
# COMPACT_ATOMS: atom_id res chain seq x y z
N SER A 1 6.36 28.74 -12.01
CA SER A 1 6.38 27.27 -12.17
C SER A 1 5.10 26.71 -11.57
N ARG A 2 4.36 25.86 -12.28
CA ARG A 2 3.28 25.08 -11.62
C ARG A 2 3.98 24.08 -10.71
N ALA A 3 3.56 23.97 -9.45
CA ALA A 3 4.08 22.92 -8.58
C ALA A 3 3.84 21.58 -9.28
N VAL A 4 4.91 20.85 -9.59
CA VAL A 4 4.86 19.60 -10.36
C VAL A 4 4.05 18.52 -9.60
N LEU A 5 3.84 18.71 -8.29
CA LEU A 5 3.08 17.84 -7.40
C LEU A 5 2.24 18.70 -6.45
N ASP A 6 0.92 18.47 -6.43
CA ASP A 6 -0.02 19.02 -5.45
C ASP A 6 -0.39 17.90 -4.46
N PHE A 7 -0.20 18.18 -3.16
CA PHE A 7 -0.47 17.25 -2.06
C PHE A 7 -1.84 17.46 -1.41
N ARG A 8 -2.66 18.37 -1.96
CA ARG A 8 -4.05 18.52 -1.52
C ARG A 8 -4.83 17.24 -1.82
N ALA A 9 -5.73 16.89 -0.90
CA ALA A 9 -6.67 15.77 -1.04
C ALA A 9 -8.10 16.32 -1.19
N PRO A 10 -8.50 16.85 -2.37
CA PRO A 10 -9.84 17.38 -2.59
C PRO A 10 -10.96 16.35 -2.34
N HIS A 11 -10.66 15.05 -2.43
CA HIS A 11 -11.61 13.96 -2.22
C HIS A 11 -11.39 13.20 -0.90
N TRP A 12 -10.90 13.90 0.14
CA TRP A 12 -10.45 13.29 1.40
C TRP A 12 -11.41 12.29 2.05
N LEU A 13 -12.72 12.55 2.08
CA LEU A 13 -13.71 11.60 2.63
C LEU A 13 -13.72 10.27 1.89
N ALA A 14 -13.71 10.33 0.56
CA ALA A 14 -13.70 9.14 -0.27
C ALA A 14 -12.33 8.44 -0.19
N SER A 15 -11.23 9.20 -0.09
CA SER A 15 -9.88 8.65 0.13
C SER A 15 -9.80 7.88 1.46
N ILE A 16 -10.39 8.39 2.54
CA ILE A 16 -10.50 7.66 3.82
C ILE A 16 -11.29 6.36 3.64
N ALA A 17 -12.44 6.41 2.96
CA ALA A 17 -13.25 5.22 2.71
C ALA A 17 -12.50 4.16 1.87
N VAL A 18 -11.75 4.59 0.85
CA VAL A 18 -10.88 3.72 0.05
C VAL A 18 -9.80 3.09 0.94
N GLY A 19 -9.15 3.87 1.80
CA GLY A 19 -8.13 3.34 2.72
C GLY A 19 -8.68 2.27 3.67
N VAL A 20 -9.85 2.52 4.27
CA VAL A 20 -10.53 1.53 5.12
C VAL A 20 -10.91 0.28 4.33
N ALA A 21 -11.42 0.43 3.10
CA ALA A 21 -11.76 -0.70 2.24
C ALA A 21 -10.53 -1.55 1.88
N VAL A 22 -9.40 -0.91 1.55
CA VAL A 22 -8.14 -1.62 1.28
C VAL A 22 -7.66 -2.36 2.52
N PHE A 23 -7.74 -1.75 3.71
CA PHE A 23 -7.44 -2.44 4.97
C PHE A 23 -8.30 -3.71 5.16
N VAL A 24 -9.62 -3.61 4.93
CA VAL A 24 -10.50 -4.77 5.04
C VAL A 24 -10.09 -5.87 4.07
N LEU A 25 -9.83 -5.53 2.81
CA LEU A 25 -9.37 -6.48 1.80
C LEU A 25 -8.01 -7.10 2.16
N TRP A 26 -7.15 -6.35 2.85
CA TRP A 26 -5.84 -6.80 3.30
C TRP A 26 -5.92 -7.92 4.33
N VAL A 27 -6.83 -7.78 5.30
CA VAL A 27 -6.93 -8.68 6.46
C VAL A 27 -7.97 -9.78 6.26
N ALA A 28 -9.00 -9.54 5.42
CA ALA A 28 -10.13 -10.45 5.27
C ALA A 28 -9.76 -11.90 4.91
N PRO A 29 -8.81 -12.20 4.00
CA PRO A 29 -8.49 -13.59 3.67
C PRO A 29 -8.01 -14.39 4.88
N ASP A 30 -7.08 -13.85 5.67
CA ASP A 30 -6.53 -14.50 6.86
C ASP A 30 -7.56 -14.57 8.01
N ALA A 31 -8.45 -13.58 8.10
CA ALA A 31 -9.48 -13.54 9.13
C ALA A 31 -10.66 -14.48 8.84
N LEU A 32 -11.00 -14.68 7.56
CA LEU A 32 -12.18 -15.46 7.14
C LEU A 32 -11.85 -16.91 6.81
N ILE A 33 -10.62 -17.21 6.38
CA ILE A 33 -10.22 -18.54 5.91
C ILE A 33 -9.08 -19.06 6.79
N PRO A 34 -9.37 -20.00 7.73
CA PRO A 34 -8.34 -20.60 8.57
C PRO A 34 -7.26 -21.27 7.74
N GLY A 35 -5.99 -20.96 8.03
CA GLY A 35 -4.85 -21.51 7.31
C GLY A 35 -4.58 -20.91 5.93
N TYR A 36 -5.30 -19.85 5.53
CA TYR A 36 -5.10 -19.19 4.22
C TYR A 36 -3.62 -18.91 3.93
N ARG A 37 -2.93 -18.23 4.85
CA ARG A 37 -1.51 -17.86 4.70
C ARG A 37 -0.51 -19.01 4.81
N GLN A 38 -0.97 -20.18 5.25
CA GLN A 38 -0.15 -21.40 5.35
C GLN A 38 -0.17 -22.21 4.04
N HIS A 39 -1.06 -21.87 3.11
CA HIS A 39 -1.13 -22.50 1.81
C HIS A 39 0.19 -22.29 1.04
N TRP A 40 0.60 -23.30 0.25
CA TRP A 40 1.89 -23.31 -0.47
C TRP A 40 2.10 -22.07 -1.36
N LEU A 41 1.00 -21.49 -1.84
CA LEU A 41 1.01 -20.29 -2.68
C LEU A 41 1.55 -19.04 -1.95
N PHE A 42 1.39 -18.98 -0.62
CA PHE A 42 1.79 -17.84 0.21
C PHE A 42 2.94 -18.18 1.16
N SER A 43 3.22 -19.47 1.37
CA SER A 43 4.34 -19.96 2.18
C SER A 43 5.26 -20.85 1.34
N ASN A 44 6.26 -20.24 0.69
CA ASN A 44 7.24 -20.92 -0.15
C ASN A 44 8.58 -20.15 -0.20
N SER A 45 9.56 -20.66 -0.95
CA SER A 45 10.91 -20.06 -1.05
C SER A 45 10.97 -18.75 -1.85
N ILE A 46 9.91 -18.43 -2.63
CA ILE A 46 9.86 -17.23 -3.47
C ILE A 46 9.22 -16.07 -2.70
N THR A 47 8.05 -16.30 -2.10
CA THR A 47 7.29 -15.27 -1.37
C THR A 47 7.66 -15.17 0.10
N GLY A 48 8.42 -16.14 0.62
CA GLY A 48 8.73 -16.25 2.03
C GLY A 48 7.55 -16.79 2.84
N LYS A 49 7.49 -16.45 4.12
CA LYS A 49 6.42 -16.80 5.05
C LYS A 49 5.96 -15.56 5.79
N ALA A 50 4.67 -15.48 6.11
CA ALA A 50 4.15 -14.42 6.95
C ALA A 50 4.72 -14.55 8.37
N ALA A 51 5.64 -13.65 8.71
CA ALA A 51 6.29 -13.56 10.00
C ALA A 51 6.68 -12.11 10.26
N SER A 52 6.65 -11.71 11.53
CA SER A 52 7.13 -10.37 11.89
C SER A 52 8.64 -10.26 11.70
N SER A 53 9.13 -9.12 11.21
CA SER A 53 10.57 -8.81 11.28
C SER A 53 11.06 -8.47 12.68
N LEU A 54 10.17 -8.33 13.65
CA LEU A 54 10.54 -7.99 15.02
C LEU A 54 10.91 -9.25 15.82
N PRO A 55 12.05 -9.26 16.53
CA PRO A 55 12.38 -10.32 17.47
C PRO A 55 11.34 -10.46 18.58
N GLU A 56 11.06 -11.70 18.99
CA GLU A 56 10.18 -12.05 20.11
C GLU A 56 10.70 -11.36 21.39
N GLY A 57 10.05 -10.26 21.78
CA GLY A 57 10.45 -9.42 22.92
C GLY A 57 10.37 -7.91 22.67
N PHE A 58 10.43 -7.46 21.40
CA PHE A 58 10.31 -6.04 21.05
C PHE A 58 8.91 -5.61 20.64
N HIS A 59 7.96 -6.55 20.53
CA HIS A 59 6.60 -6.31 20.06
C HIS A 59 5.82 -5.31 20.93
N MET A 60 6.17 -5.20 22.22
CA MET A 60 5.51 -4.29 23.16
C MET A 60 6.35 -3.05 23.52
N SER A 61 7.49 -2.84 22.86
CA SER A 61 8.28 -1.64 23.09
C SER A 61 7.56 -0.41 22.53
N ALA A 62 7.13 0.49 23.41
CA ALA A 62 6.41 1.72 23.01
C ALA A 62 7.18 2.53 21.97
N PHE A 63 8.51 2.58 22.08
CA PHE A 63 9.37 3.23 21.10
C PHE A 63 9.29 2.54 19.73
N VAL A 64 9.43 1.22 19.68
CA VAL A 64 9.36 0.45 18.43
C VAL A 64 8.00 0.62 17.77
N LEU A 65 6.91 0.51 18.54
CA LEU A 65 5.54 0.70 18.06
C LEU A 65 5.33 2.10 17.49
N LEU A 66 5.80 3.14 18.20
CA LEU A 66 5.69 4.52 17.74
C LEU A 66 6.42 4.73 16.42
N PHE A 67 7.70 4.37 16.32
CA PHE A 67 8.49 4.61 15.11
C PHE A 67 8.03 3.78 13.92
N ARG A 68 7.63 2.51 14.12
CA ARG A 68 7.06 1.70 13.04
C ARG A 68 5.75 2.27 12.54
N THR A 69 4.86 2.68 13.45
CA THR A 69 3.57 3.28 13.09
C THR A 69 3.77 4.62 12.38
N VAL A 70 4.59 5.52 12.92
CA VAL A 70 4.87 6.83 12.30
C VAL A 70 5.46 6.65 10.91
N ARG A 71 6.44 5.75 10.75
CA ARG A 71 7.02 5.45 9.44
C ARG A 71 5.97 4.91 8.47
N ALA A 72 5.18 3.92 8.89
CA ALA A 72 4.16 3.28 8.06
C ALA A 72 3.04 4.24 7.65
N VAL A 73 2.64 5.18 8.52
CA VAL A 73 1.52 6.08 8.27
C VAL A 73 1.94 7.37 7.56
N LEU A 74 3.12 7.90 7.86
CA LEU A 74 3.52 9.22 7.36
C LEU A 74 4.57 9.15 6.24
N ILE A 75 5.55 8.25 6.36
CA ILE A 75 6.70 8.26 5.45
C ILE A 75 6.44 7.35 4.26
N VAL A 76 6.05 6.09 4.52
CA VAL A 76 5.83 5.06 3.51
C VAL A 76 4.83 5.53 2.44
N PRO A 77 3.64 6.06 2.76
CA PRO A 77 2.67 6.44 1.74
C PRO A 77 3.21 7.56 0.86
N ILE A 78 3.91 8.54 1.42
CA ILE A 78 4.47 9.63 0.62
C ILE A 78 5.48 9.08 -0.38
N VAL A 79 6.44 8.28 0.07
CA VAL A 79 7.51 7.74 -0.78
C VAL A 79 6.93 6.80 -1.84
N GLU A 80 6.09 5.87 -1.43
CA GLU A 80 5.50 4.88 -2.33
C GLU A 80 4.54 5.50 -3.34
N GLU A 81 3.67 6.42 -2.93
CA GLU A 81 2.77 7.09 -3.88
C GLU A 81 3.56 7.93 -4.90
N LEU A 82 4.60 8.65 -4.46
CA LEU A 82 5.49 9.39 -5.36
C LEU A 82 6.16 8.47 -6.37
N PHE A 83 6.64 7.31 -5.93
CA PHE A 83 7.30 6.33 -6.78
C PHE A 83 6.31 5.67 -7.76
N TRP A 84 5.25 5.06 -7.24
CA TRP A 84 4.35 4.23 -8.05
C TRP A 84 3.44 5.05 -8.96
N ARG A 85 2.76 6.08 -8.43
CA ARG A 85 1.71 6.83 -9.14
C ARG A 85 2.24 8.19 -9.62
N GLY A 86 3.12 8.80 -8.82
CA GLY A 86 3.82 10.03 -9.18
C GLY A 86 4.82 9.81 -10.31
N TRP A 87 5.48 8.66 -10.40
CA TRP A 87 6.53 8.43 -11.40
C TRP A 87 6.26 7.22 -12.29
N LEU A 88 6.31 5.99 -11.77
CA LEU A 88 6.41 4.76 -12.56
C LEU A 88 5.21 4.56 -13.49
N LEU A 89 3.98 4.76 -12.99
CA LEU A 89 2.75 4.61 -13.80
C LEU A 89 2.78 5.51 -15.05
N ARG A 90 3.36 6.71 -14.93
CA ARG A 90 3.48 7.67 -16.02
C ARG A 90 4.70 7.40 -16.89
N TRP A 91 5.80 7.00 -16.27
CA TRP A 91 7.06 6.67 -16.95
C TRP A 91 6.93 5.49 -17.89
N LEU A 92 6.11 4.49 -17.54
CA LEU A 92 5.78 3.35 -18.40
C LEU A 92 4.96 3.72 -19.65
N ILE A 93 4.41 4.95 -19.71
CA ILE A 93 3.73 5.48 -20.90
C ILE A 93 4.72 6.27 -21.75
N ASP A 94 5.49 7.16 -21.14
CA ASP A 94 6.54 7.95 -21.77
C ASP A 94 7.66 8.24 -20.75
N ASN A 95 8.92 8.04 -21.16
CA ASN A 95 10.09 8.27 -20.31
C ASN A 95 10.21 9.73 -19.84
N ASP A 96 9.71 10.68 -20.64
CA ASP A 96 9.51 12.06 -20.21
C ASP A 96 8.18 12.21 -19.46
N PHE A 97 8.09 11.50 -18.33
CA PHE A 97 6.86 11.31 -17.55
C PHE A 97 6.23 12.62 -17.05
N GLN A 98 6.98 13.72 -17.04
CA GLN A 98 6.48 15.04 -16.64
C GLN A 98 5.49 15.62 -17.67
N LYS A 99 5.59 15.19 -18.94
CA LYS A 99 4.60 15.52 -19.99
C LYS A 99 3.31 14.72 -19.84
N VAL A 100 3.37 13.58 -19.16
CA VAL A 100 2.22 12.71 -18.91
C VAL A 100 1.45 13.24 -17.70
N PRO A 101 0.16 13.57 -17.83
CA PRO A 101 -0.62 14.12 -16.71
C PRO A 101 -0.84 13.06 -15.61
N LEU A 102 -0.98 13.49 -14.36
CA LEU A 102 -1.38 12.59 -13.27
C LEU A 102 -2.72 11.91 -13.57
N GLY A 103 -2.79 10.60 -13.31
CA GLY A 103 -3.95 9.77 -13.62
C GLY A 103 -4.05 9.33 -15.09
N ALA A 104 -3.10 9.70 -15.96
CA ALA A 104 -2.96 9.03 -17.25
C ALA A 104 -2.54 7.58 -17.04
N TRP A 105 -3.09 6.68 -17.85
CA TRP A 105 -2.80 5.27 -17.78
C TRP A 105 -2.86 4.63 -19.17
N SER A 106 -2.19 3.50 -19.28
CA SER A 106 -2.28 2.54 -20.36
C SER A 106 -2.48 1.16 -19.73
N LEU A 107 -2.99 0.18 -20.48
CA LEU A 107 -3.15 -1.17 -19.93
C LEU A 107 -1.81 -1.73 -19.42
N SER A 108 -0.72 -1.51 -20.16
CA SER A 108 0.61 -1.96 -19.76
C SER A 108 1.10 -1.27 -18.48
N SER A 109 1.02 0.07 -18.39
CA SER A 109 1.44 0.79 -17.19
C SER A 109 0.65 0.37 -15.96
N PHE A 110 -0.68 0.24 -16.08
CA PHE A 110 -1.54 -0.20 -14.99
C PHE A 110 -1.16 -1.60 -14.49
N VAL A 111 -1.04 -2.57 -15.40
CA VAL A 111 -0.75 -3.97 -15.06
C VAL A 111 0.65 -4.10 -14.49
N ILE A 112 1.67 -3.51 -15.14
CA ILE A 112 3.07 -3.60 -14.70
C ILE A 112 3.24 -2.94 -13.33
N THR A 113 2.72 -1.72 -13.12
CA THR A 113 2.79 -1.05 -11.82
C THR A 113 2.10 -1.86 -10.72
N SER A 114 0.94 -2.47 -11.00
CA SER A 114 0.23 -3.28 -9.99
C SER A 114 0.99 -4.57 -9.66
N LEU A 115 1.60 -5.24 -10.65
CA LEU A 115 2.41 -6.45 -10.44
C LEU A 115 3.71 -6.16 -9.69
N LEU A 116 4.38 -5.05 -10.00
CA LEU A 116 5.59 -4.63 -9.28
C LEU A 116 5.25 -4.23 -7.83
N PHE A 117 4.15 -3.50 -7.62
CA PHE A 117 3.62 -3.24 -6.27
C PHE A 117 3.28 -4.53 -5.54
N ALA A 118 2.68 -5.54 -6.20
CA ALA A 118 2.42 -6.83 -5.56
C ALA A 118 3.72 -7.52 -5.09
N SER A 119 4.79 -7.39 -5.88
CA SER A 119 6.05 -8.11 -5.63
C SER A 119 6.80 -7.65 -4.37
N GLU A 120 6.60 -6.42 -3.90
CA GLU A 120 7.23 -5.94 -2.64
C GLU A 120 6.55 -6.48 -1.37
N HIS A 121 5.39 -7.13 -1.51
CA HIS A 121 4.55 -7.55 -0.39
C HIS A 121 4.71 -9.03 0.00
N GLY A 122 5.69 -9.73 -0.58
CA GLY A 122 6.08 -11.09 -0.19
C GLY A 122 4.90 -12.08 -0.11
N PRO A 123 4.59 -12.66 1.06
CA PRO A 123 3.50 -13.62 1.21
C PRO A 123 2.11 -13.00 1.05
N TYR A 124 2.00 -11.67 1.01
CA TYR A 124 0.77 -10.88 0.83
C TYR A 124 0.63 -10.31 -0.60
N TRP A 125 1.36 -10.86 -1.57
CA TRP A 125 1.39 -10.34 -2.94
C TRP A 125 -0.01 -10.18 -3.57
N GLU A 126 -0.97 -11.03 -3.23
CA GLU A 126 -2.30 -11.03 -3.84
C GLU A 126 -3.17 -9.88 -3.35
N VAL A 127 -3.12 -9.58 -2.04
CA VAL A 127 -3.77 -8.39 -1.48
C VAL A 127 -2.98 -7.13 -1.85
N GLY A 128 -1.65 -7.23 -1.99
CA GLY A 128 -0.79 -6.22 -2.58
C GLY A 128 -1.22 -5.86 -4.00
N LEU A 129 -1.47 -6.86 -4.85
CA LEU A 129 -1.93 -6.68 -6.23
C LEU A 129 -3.28 -5.95 -6.28
N ILE A 130 -4.22 -6.37 -5.43
CA ILE A 130 -5.54 -5.74 -5.32
C ILE A 130 -5.40 -4.28 -4.85
N ALA A 131 -4.59 -4.03 -3.81
CA ALA A 131 -4.35 -2.68 -3.30
C ALA A 131 -3.71 -1.78 -4.37
N GLY A 132 -2.65 -2.24 -5.04
CA GLY A 132 -1.99 -1.52 -6.12
C GLY A 132 -2.96 -1.16 -7.26
N ALA A 133 -3.84 -2.10 -7.65
CA ALA A 133 -4.88 -1.85 -8.64
C ALA A 133 -5.91 -0.82 -8.16
N ILE A 134 -6.40 -0.92 -6.91
CA ILE A 134 -7.34 0.04 -6.32
C ILE A 134 -6.74 1.45 -6.30
N TYR A 135 -5.49 1.59 -5.88
CA TYR A 135 -4.86 2.90 -5.85
C TYR A 135 -4.54 3.44 -7.24
N ASN A 136 -4.23 2.60 -8.23
CA ASN A 136 -4.14 3.03 -9.62
C ASN A 136 -5.49 3.55 -10.12
N LEU A 137 -6.59 2.86 -9.84
CA LEU A 137 -7.94 3.35 -10.15
C LEU A 137 -8.23 4.67 -9.43
N TRP A 138 -7.77 4.82 -8.18
CA TRP A 138 -7.97 6.03 -7.40
C TRP A 138 -7.24 7.24 -7.99
N ILE A 139 -5.96 7.10 -8.41
CA ILE A 139 -5.23 8.19 -9.06
C ILE A 139 -5.82 8.52 -10.43
N ILE A 140 -6.29 7.53 -11.19
CA ILE A 140 -6.96 7.74 -12.48
C ILE A 140 -8.25 8.55 -12.28
N ARG A 141 -9.00 8.26 -11.22
CA ARG A 141 -10.29 8.90 -10.93
C ARG A 141 -10.16 10.30 -10.35
N THR A 142 -9.23 10.51 -9.42
CA THR A 142 -9.08 11.77 -8.69
C THR A 142 -8.05 12.71 -9.32
N LYS A 143 -7.09 12.16 -10.07
CA LYS A 143 -5.93 12.89 -10.62
C LYS A 143 -5.15 13.65 -9.53
N SER A 144 -5.19 13.14 -8.30
CA SER A 144 -4.71 13.79 -7.10
C SER A 144 -3.79 12.86 -6.33
N LEU A 145 -2.51 13.23 -6.25
CA LEU A 145 -1.54 12.42 -5.52
C LEU A 145 -1.79 12.50 -4.00
N GLY A 146 -2.23 13.66 -3.50
CA GLY A 146 -2.61 13.81 -2.09
C GLY A 146 -3.75 12.88 -1.67
N ASP A 147 -4.73 12.63 -2.53
CA ASP A 147 -5.81 11.68 -2.26
C ASP A 147 -5.31 10.23 -2.17
N CYS A 148 -4.38 9.81 -3.03
CA CYS A 148 -3.74 8.50 -2.94
C CYS A 148 -2.88 8.36 -1.67
N ILE A 149 -2.10 9.40 -1.34
CA ILE A 149 -1.27 9.43 -0.13
C ILE A 149 -2.15 9.29 1.11
N LEU A 150 -3.26 10.02 1.16
CA LEU A 150 -4.20 9.94 2.26
C LEU A 150 -4.86 8.57 2.36
N ALA A 151 -5.34 8.01 1.24
CA ALA A 151 -5.96 6.68 1.23
C ALA A 151 -4.98 5.62 1.76
N HIS A 152 -3.74 5.63 1.29
CA HIS A 152 -2.71 4.71 1.73
C HIS A 152 -2.28 4.95 3.19
N ALA A 153 -2.13 6.20 3.62
CA ALA A 153 -1.87 6.53 5.03
C ALA A 153 -2.96 6.01 5.96
N VAL A 154 -4.23 6.11 5.55
CA VAL A 154 -5.38 5.57 6.31
C VAL A 154 -5.31 4.04 6.37
N THR A 155 -5.05 3.36 5.25
CA THR A 155 -4.83 1.90 5.24
C THR A 155 -3.79 1.50 6.26
N ASN A 156 -2.63 2.16 6.26
CA ASN A 156 -1.52 1.83 7.15
C ASN A 156 -1.81 2.19 8.61
N ALA A 157 -2.58 3.26 8.86
CA ALA A 157 -2.97 3.65 10.21
C ALA A 157 -3.92 2.63 10.83
N VAL A 158 -4.95 2.22 10.08
CA VAL A 158 -5.92 1.22 10.55
C VAL A 158 -5.24 -0.14 10.70
N LEU A 159 -4.39 -0.53 9.74
CA LEU A 159 -3.63 -1.79 9.83
C LEU A 159 -2.68 -1.79 11.04
N SER A 160 -1.95 -0.70 11.28
CA SER A 160 -1.07 -0.59 12.46
C SER A 160 -1.85 -0.71 13.77
N GLY A 161 -3.02 -0.06 13.85
CA GLY A 161 -3.92 -0.20 15.00
C GLY A 161 -4.41 -1.64 15.19
N TYR A 162 -4.83 -2.30 14.11
CA TYR A 162 -5.25 -3.69 14.13
C TYR A 162 -4.14 -4.63 14.61
N ILE A 163 -2.91 -4.47 14.09
CA ILE A 163 -1.75 -5.27 14.48
C ILE A 163 -1.50 -5.16 15.98
N ILE A 164 -1.48 -3.94 16.52
CA ILE A 164 -1.20 -3.69 17.93
C ILE A 164 -2.31 -4.26 18.83
N VAL A 165 -3.57 -4.05 18.47
CA VAL A 165 -4.72 -4.48 19.29
C VAL A 165 -4.95 -5.98 19.23
N ALA A 166 -4.82 -6.58 18.04
CA ALA A 166 -5.06 -8.02 17.82
C ALA A 166 -3.80 -8.88 18.05
N GLY A 167 -2.63 -8.27 18.28
CA GLY A 167 -1.36 -8.98 18.41
C GLY A 167 -0.92 -9.69 17.12
N LYS A 168 -1.32 -9.15 15.96
CA LYS A 168 -1.14 -9.77 14.63
C LYS A 168 0.14 -9.29 13.95
N TRP A 169 1.28 -9.56 14.57
CA TRP A 169 2.60 -9.03 14.15
C TRP A 169 3.06 -9.52 12.78
N GLU A 170 2.48 -10.60 12.25
CA GLU A 170 2.76 -11.17 10.94
C GLU A 170 2.49 -10.20 9.77
N TYR A 171 1.70 -9.13 9.97
CA TYR A 171 1.46 -8.08 8.98
C TYR A 171 2.53 -6.98 8.98
N TRP A 172 3.43 -6.97 9.97
CA TRP A 172 4.60 -6.11 9.99
C TRP A 172 5.83 -6.91 9.57
N LEU A 173 5.94 -7.08 8.26
CA LEU A 173 7.16 -7.56 7.59
C LEU A 173 8.35 -6.63 7.88
#